data_AF-Q2V3K0-F1
#
_entry.id   AF-Q2V3K0-F1
#
_cell.length_a   1.000
_cell.length_b   1.000
_cell.length_c   1.000
_cell.angle_alpha   90.00
_cell.angle_beta   90.00
_cell.angle_gamma   90.00
#
_symmetry.space_group_name_H-M   'P 1'
#
loop_
_entity.id
_entity.type
_entity.pdbx_description
1 polymer ?
#
loop_
_entity_poly.entity_id
_entity_poly.type
_entity_poly.pdbx_seq_one_letter_code
_entity_poly.pdbx_strand_id
1 'polypeptide(L)'
;MKKTFSFTVLILFVIPLLVTGLMDSMPQRHPVEGWCKRPLPNQKPGPCNNDRCSARCKEQKQFEFKGGKAMGICSSENRCLCTFRCR
;
A
#
# COMPACT_ATOMS: atom_id res chain seq x y z
N MET A 1 40.95 26.48 -9.64
CA MET A 1 40.47 25.65 -8.51
C MET A 1 40.14 24.27 -9.05
N LYS A 2 41.00 23.26 -8.77
CA LYS A 2 40.76 21.87 -9.21
C LYS A 2 39.73 21.26 -8.27
N LYS A 3 38.48 21.07 -8.72
CA LYS A 3 37.44 20.36 -7.98
C LYS A 3 37.77 18.86 -7.99
N THR A 4 38.52 18.39 -6.99
CA THR A 4 38.62 16.97 -6.68
C THR A 4 37.28 16.54 -6.07
N PHE A 5 36.40 16.03 -6.92
CA PHE A 5 35.16 15.40 -6.50
C PHE A 5 35.52 14.08 -5.79
N SER A 6 35.26 14.01 -4.49
CA SER A 6 35.54 12.82 -3.69
C SER A 6 34.52 11.73 -4.00
N PHE A 7 34.97 10.64 -4.64
CA PHE A 7 34.17 9.45 -4.93
C PHE A 7 33.47 8.90 -3.67
N THR A 8 34.07 9.08 -2.49
CA THR A 8 33.49 8.67 -1.21
C THR A 8 32.15 9.36 -0.94
N VAL A 9 32.02 10.64 -1.29
CA VAL A 9 30.76 11.39 -1.12
C VAL A 9 29.70 10.85 -2.08
N LEU A 10 30.07 10.54 -3.33
CA LEU A 10 29.14 9.96 -4.29
C LEU A 10 28.60 8.61 -3.79
N ILE A 11 29.48 7.74 -3.28
CA ILE A 11 29.09 6.42 -2.76
C ILE A 11 28.13 6.57 -1.56
N LEU A 12 28.41 7.51 -0.66
CA LEU A 12 27.56 7.78 0.51
C LEU A 12 26.17 8.31 0.15
N PHE A 13 25.99 8.95 -1.01
CA PHE A 13 24.67 9.38 -1.49
C PHE A 13 23.96 8.31 -2.34
N VAL A 14 24.70 7.56 -3.15
CA VAL A 14 24.11 6.57 -4.07
C VAL A 14 23.58 5.35 -3.33
N ILE A 15 24.29 4.86 -2.30
CA ILE A 15 23.86 3.70 -1.50
C ILE A 15 22.50 3.95 -0.82
N PRO A 16 22.27 5.03 -0.06
CA PRO A 16 20.98 5.24 0.60
C PRO A 16 19.83 5.47 -0.40
N LEU A 17 20.09 6.05 -1.59
CA LEU A 17 19.09 6.19 -2.65
C LEU A 17 18.71 4.85 -3.29
N LEU A 18 19.67 3.93 -3.45
CA LEU A 18 19.40 2.56 -3.90
C LEU A 18 18.58 1.78 -2.86
N VAL A 19 18.90 1.95 -1.57
CA VAL A 19 18.17 1.28 -0.48
C VAL A 19 16.74 1.80 -0.37
N THR A 20 16.49 3.11 -0.48
CA THR A 20 15.12 3.66 -0.46
C THR A 20 14.30 3.25 -1.68
N GLY A 21 14.90 3.20 -2.88
CA GLY A 21 14.22 2.73 -4.09
C GLY A 21 13.81 1.25 -4.04
N LEU A 22 14.54 0.42 -3.30
CA LEU A 22 14.22 -1.00 -3.12
C LEU A 22 13.05 -1.25 -2.15
N MET A 23 12.78 -0.34 -1.21
CA MET A 23 11.71 -0.55 -0.22
C MET A 23 10.30 -0.29 -0.77
N ASP A 24 10.17 0.44 -1.88
CA ASP A 24 8.88 0.65 -2.57
C ASP A 24 8.33 -0.61 -3.25
N SER A 25 9.16 -1.65 -3.39
CA SER A 25 8.75 -2.93 -3.99
C SER A 25 8.40 -4.01 -2.97
N MET A 26 8.24 -3.69 -1.68
CA MET A 26 7.79 -4.70 -0.71
C MET A 26 6.38 -5.19 -1.08
N PRO A 27 6.22 -6.48 -1.45
CA PRO A 27 4.91 -7.03 -1.66
C PRO A 27 4.17 -6.95 -0.33
N GLN A 28 3.01 -6.30 -0.35
CA GLN A 28 2.06 -6.29 0.77
C GLN A 28 2.00 -7.71 1.34
N ARG A 29 2.34 -7.85 2.64
CA ARG A 29 2.26 -9.07 3.45
C ARG A 29 1.33 -10.09 2.78
N HIS A 30 1.92 -11.21 2.34
CA HIS A 30 1.18 -12.32 1.75
C HIS A 30 -0.13 -12.48 2.50
N PRO A 31 -1.26 -12.28 1.84
CA PRO A 31 -2.51 -12.37 2.52
C PRO A 31 -2.69 -13.83 2.96
N VAL A 32 -3.16 -14.02 4.20
CA VAL A 32 -3.52 -15.32 4.78
C VAL A 32 -4.20 -16.16 3.69
N GLU A 33 -3.70 -17.37 3.43
CA GLU A 33 -4.05 -18.18 2.24
C GLU A 33 -5.52 -18.01 1.82
N GLY A 34 -5.72 -17.43 0.63
CA GLY A 34 -7.03 -17.21 0.03
C GLY A 34 -7.68 -15.86 0.31
N TRP A 35 -7.06 -14.95 1.07
CA TRP A 35 -7.48 -13.55 1.17
C TRP A 35 -6.63 -12.69 0.23
N CYS A 36 -7.15 -11.54 -0.20
CA CYS A 36 -6.52 -10.55 -1.07
C CYS A 36 -6.73 -9.20 -0.43
N LYS A 37 -5.73 -8.32 -0.48
CA LYS A 37 -5.82 -6.94 0.00
C LYS A 37 -5.59 -5.98 -1.16
N ARG A 38 -6.47 -5.00 -1.35
CA ARG A 38 -6.31 -3.95 -2.39
C ARG A 38 -6.83 -2.61 -1.89
N PRO A 39 -6.27 -1.48 -2.35
CA PRO A 39 -6.83 -0.18 -2.05
C PRO A 39 -8.23 0.00 -2.64
N LEU A 40 -9.12 0.67 -1.91
CA LEU A 40 -10.42 1.09 -2.44
C LEU A 40 -10.19 2.06 -3.61
N PRO A 41 -10.80 1.87 -4.80
CA PRO A 41 -10.69 2.83 -5.90
C PRO A 41 -11.44 4.12 -5.57
N ASN A 42 -11.00 5.25 -6.14
CA ASN A 42 -11.65 6.56 -6.00
C ASN A 42 -11.83 7.01 -4.54
N GLN A 43 -10.79 6.88 -3.72
CA GLN A 43 -10.82 7.34 -2.34
C GLN A 43 -10.96 8.86 -2.31
N LYS A 44 -11.91 9.36 -1.52
CA LYS A 44 -12.02 10.81 -1.31
C LYS A 44 -10.84 11.27 -0.44
N PRO A 45 -10.24 12.44 -0.73
CA PRO A 45 -9.26 13.03 0.17
C PRO A 45 -9.88 13.30 1.54
N GLY A 46 -9.05 13.23 2.59
CA GLY A 46 -9.47 13.43 3.99
C GLY A 46 -9.20 12.22 4.88
N PRO A 47 -9.52 12.32 6.18
CA PRO A 47 -9.29 11.25 7.14
C PRO A 47 -10.04 9.98 6.76
N CYS A 48 -9.34 8.86 6.80
CA CYS A 48 -9.88 7.53 6.61
C CYS A 48 -10.65 7.15 7.87
N ASN A 49 -11.93 6.89 7.70
CA ASN A 49 -12.81 6.38 8.75
C ASN A 49 -13.03 4.88 8.48
N ASN A 50 -12.77 4.03 9.48
CA ASN A 50 -12.85 2.57 9.34
C ASN A 50 -14.27 2.10 8.97
N ASP A 51 -15.32 2.67 9.57
CA ASP A 51 -16.71 2.30 9.26
C ASP A 51 -17.07 2.63 7.82
N ARG A 52 -16.73 3.84 7.37
CA ARG A 52 -16.93 4.29 6.00
C ARG A 52 -16.10 3.46 5.02
N CYS A 53 -14.84 3.17 5.36
CA CYS A 53 -13.97 2.33 4.55
C CYS A 53 -14.58 0.93 4.38
N SER A 54 -15.00 0.31 5.47
CA SER A 54 -15.63 -1.01 5.48
C SER A 54 -16.94 -1.03 4.69
N ALA A 55 -17.82 -0.05 4.86
CA ALA A 55 -19.05 0.08 4.09
C ALA A 55 -18.76 0.17 2.58
N ARG A 56 -17.82 1.04 2.18
CA ARG A 56 -17.44 1.23 0.78
C ARG A 56 -16.79 0.01 0.15
N CYS A 57 -15.98 -0.74 0.91
CA CYS A 57 -15.44 -2.01 0.44
C CYS A 57 -16.55 -3.04 0.18
N LYS A 58 -17.60 -3.07 1.00
CA LYS A 58 -18.74 -3.99 0.84
C LYS A 58 -19.67 -3.61 -0.32
N GLU A 59 -19.74 -2.33 -0.69
CA GLU A 59 -20.55 -1.84 -1.81
C GLU A 59 -19.92 -2.11 -3.20
N GLN A 60 -18.61 -2.30 -3.25
CA GLN A 60 -17.87 -2.44 -4.50
C GLN A 60 -17.87 -3.89 -5.01
N LYS A 61 -18.51 -4.13 -6.17
CA LYS A 61 -18.63 -5.47 -6.79
C LYS A 61 -17.31 -6.21 -6.98
N GLN A 62 -16.22 -5.49 -7.20
CA GLN A 62 -14.89 -6.08 -7.38
C GLN A 62 -14.33 -6.76 -6.12
N PHE A 63 -14.86 -6.44 -4.93
CA PHE A 63 -14.47 -7.07 -3.67
C PHE A 63 -15.50 -8.07 -3.16
N GLU A 64 -16.59 -8.29 -3.89
CA GLU A 64 -17.57 -9.32 -3.55
C GLU A 64 -17.02 -10.71 -3.86
N PHE A 65 -17.23 -11.63 -2.91
CA PHE A 65 -16.83 -13.02 -3.02
C PHE A 65 -17.93 -13.94 -2.49
N LYS A 66 -17.97 -15.18 -2.98
CA LYS A 66 -18.97 -16.16 -2.56
C LYS A 66 -18.76 -16.50 -1.08
N GLY A 67 -19.80 -16.34 -0.26
CA GLY A 67 -19.79 -16.69 1.16
C GLY A 67 -19.43 -15.55 2.12
N GLY A 68 -19.31 -14.30 1.64
CA GLY A 68 -19.08 -13.18 2.56
C GLY A 68 -19.06 -11.81 1.89
N LYS A 69 -18.68 -10.80 2.68
CA LYS A 69 -18.47 -9.43 2.21
C LYS A 69 -17.02 -9.02 2.50
N ALA A 70 -16.48 -8.13 1.68
CA ALA A 70 -15.17 -7.55 1.94
C ALA A 70 -15.13 -6.78 3.26
N MET A 71 -13.95 -6.64 3.83
CA MET A 71 -13.69 -5.83 5.02
C MET A 71 -12.75 -4.69 4.66
N GLY A 72 -13.09 -3.46 5.03
CA GLY A 72 -12.22 -2.31 4.86
C GLY A 72 -11.50 -1.94 6.15
N ILE A 73 -10.22 -1.58 6.05
CA ILE A 73 -9.42 -1.03 7.14
C ILE A 73 -8.59 0.16 6.66
N CYS A 74 -8.45 1.17 7.50
CA CYS A 74 -7.56 2.30 7.25
C CYS A 74 -6.09 1.91 7.50
N SER A 75 -5.22 2.27 6.56
CA SER A 75 -3.77 2.17 6.71
C SER A 75 -3.21 3.31 7.56
N SER A 76 -1.95 3.18 7.97
CA SER A 76 -1.17 4.26 8.59
C SER A 76 -1.02 5.49 7.70
N GLU A 77 -1.09 5.31 6.37
CA GLU A 77 -1.06 6.41 5.38
C GLU A 77 -2.45 7.02 5.13
N ASN A 78 -3.42 6.73 6.00
CA ASN A 78 -4.77 7.28 5.90
C ASN A 78 -5.49 6.86 4.59
N ARG A 79 -5.18 5.66 4.08
CA ARG A 79 -5.82 5.06 2.90
C ARG A 79 -6.71 3.88 3.31
N CYS A 80 -7.86 3.75 2.67
CA CYS A 80 -8.76 2.61 2.83
C CYS A 80 -8.26 1.40 2.03
N LEU A 81 -8.05 0.28 2.71
CA LEU A 81 -7.65 -1.00 2.13
C LEU A 81 -8.77 -2.03 2.34
N CYS A 82 -9.22 -2.63 1.25
CA CYS A 82 -10.24 -3.67 1.24
C CYS A 82 -9.59 -5.06 1.21
N THR A 83 -9.99 -5.90 2.16
CA THR A 83 -9.61 -7.30 2.28
C THR A 83 -10.80 -8.18 1.86
N PHE A 84 -10.60 -9.10 0.93
CA PHE A 84 -11.64 -9.95 0.34
C PHE A 84 -11.04 -11.33 0.00
N ARG A 85 -11.85 -12.36 -0.28
CA ARG A 85 -11.29 -13.64 -0.75
C ARG A 85 -10.69 -13.47 -2.15
N CYS A 86 -9.43 -13.89 -2.33
CA CYS A 86 -8.89 -14.06 -3.67
C CYS A 86 -9.75 -15.04 -4.45
N ARG A 87 -9.97 -14.74 -5.72
CA ARG A 87 -10.59 -15.67 -6.68
C ARG A 87 -9.50 -16.48 -7.37
#